data_AF-A0A7V2TR68-F1
#
_entry.id   AF-A0A7V2TR68-F1
#
_cell.length_a   1.000
_cell.length_b   1.000
_cell.length_c   1.000
_cell.angle_alpha   90.00
_cell.angle_beta   90.00
_cell.angle_gamma   90.00
#
_symmetry.space_group_name_H-M   'P 1'
#
loop_
_entity.id
_entity.type
_entity.pdbx_description
1 polymer ?
#
loop_
_entity_poly.entity_id
_entity_poly.type
_entity_poly.pdbx_seq_one_letter_code
_entity_poly.pdbx_strand_id
1 'polypeptide(L)'
;MPGRARLPGSWWITVPAPTHPETQHGWWDTARLPRYPGRTTRKRNPPVSETGHGDEKITVRMIQHWLDRLAPPSWGVNWDRGGLQIGRPDAAVTGVCACLNLRPEAVSFARERKANLFLAHHPPIWDPVKALRTDHPGLSALIQAAAEGMHCIAAHTCLDAAPGGINDALAEILQLSGVRPLFPAAEAKQVKIVTFLPADQVARVRRAMSDAGAGVIGIYRECAFAAPGTGSFFAPDEANPFTGARGQLNEEPEVRLEMIAERHLTDAVLSAMRAAHPYEEPAYDVIPLENTRPDVGLGRLGTLPEPMSPLELLAYVREKLSAPQARLAMPPDAANRCLKTVGVLGGSGGSLITRLPPETDAYITGELSYHNALDAVTAGHVIIEAGHHETEFPGVRRLAERLRQDFPGLPVHIFEESSPYVAT
;
A
#
# COMPACT_ATOMS: atom_id res chain seq x y z
N MET A 1 -24.50 -0.99 73.06
CA MET A 1 -23.28 -0.16 73.20
C MET A 1 -22.11 -0.98 72.68
N PRO A 2 -21.21 -0.42 71.86
CA PRO A 2 -21.46 -0.28 70.43
C PRO A 2 -20.25 -0.70 69.55
N GLY A 3 -20.49 -0.73 68.25
CA GLY A 3 -19.46 -0.81 67.21
C GLY A 3 -20.04 -0.66 65.81
N ARG A 4 -20.77 0.44 65.55
CA ARG A 4 -21.22 0.81 64.21
C ARG A 4 -20.02 1.20 63.35
N ALA A 5 -19.96 0.72 62.11
CA ALA A 5 -19.32 1.43 61.02
C ALA A 5 -20.23 1.37 59.80
N ARG A 6 -20.87 2.50 59.51
CA ARG A 6 -21.43 2.83 58.19
C ARG A 6 -20.30 3.44 57.38
N LEU A 7 -20.19 3.06 56.10
CA LEU A 7 -19.69 3.94 55.05
C LEU A 7 -20.71 3.94 53.89
N PRO A 8 -21.12 5.12 53.38
CA PRO A 8 -22.08 5.25 52.28
C PRO A 8 -21.38 5.48 50.93
N GLY A 9 -22.08 5.19 49.83
CA GLY A 9 -21.74 5.75 48.51
C GLY A 9 -21.82 4.76 47.35
N SER A 10 -23.01 4.25 47.05
CA SER A 10 -23.30 3.67 45.73
C SER A 10 -23.99 4.74 44.89
N TRP A 11 -23.26 5.28 43.91
CA TRP A 11 -23.84 6.10 42.85
C TRP A 11 -24.18 5.18 41.69
N TRP A 12 -25.40 4.64 41.69
CA TRP A 12 -25.99 4.06 40.49
C TRP A 12 -26.59 5.20 39.68
N ILE A 13 -25.95 5.60 38.59
CA ILE A 13 -26.59 6.42 37.57
C ILE A 13 -27.35 5.46 36.66
N THR A 14 -28.66 5.39 36.85
CA THR A 14 -29.59 4.81 35.87
C THR A 14 -29.59 5.66 34.61
N VAL A 15 -28.98 5.15 33.54
CA VAL A 15 -29.11 5.71 32.19
C VAL A 15 -30.43 5.17 31.60
N PRO A 16 -31.35 6.02 31.11
CA PRO A 16 -32.56 5.53 30.47
C PRO A 16 -32.21 4.82 29.15
N ALA A 17 -32.88 3.70 28.88
CA ALA A 17 -32.76 2.97 27.62
C ALA A 17 -33.09 3.89 26.42
N PRO A 18 -32.27 3.93 25.35
CA PRO A 18 -32.64 4.65 24.16
C PRO A 18 -33.80 3.92 23.48
N THR A 19 -34.88 4.66 23.26
CA THR A 19 -35.95 4.30 22.34
C THR A 19 -35.37 4.26 20.93
N HIS A 20 -35.57 3.17 20.19
CA HIS A 20 -35.22 3.09 18.78
C HIS A 20 -36.17 3.96 17.94
N PRO A 21 -35.67 4.90 17.13
CA PRO A 21 -36.29 5.20 15.86
C PRO A 21 -35.52 4.49 14.75
N GLU A 22 -36.25 3.83 13.86
CA GLU A 22 -35.74 3.36 12.58
C GLU A 22 -35.09 4.53 11.83
N THR A 23 -33.76 4.54 11.71
CA THR A 23 -33.05 5.48 10.84
C THR A 23 -32.33 4.71 9.76
N GLN A 24 -32.80 4.91 8.53
CA GLN A 24 -32.21 4.45 7.29
C GLN A 24 -30.73 4.89 7.21
N HIS A 25 -29.81 3.93 7.17
CA HIS A 25 -28.39 4.19 6.92
C HIS A 25 -28.17 4.52 5.44
N GLY A 26 -28.18 5.82 5.12
CA GLY A 26 -27.77 6.35 3.82
C GLY A 26 -26.77 7.49 4.01
N TRP A 27 -25.48 7.16 4.14
CA TRP A 27 -24.39 8.15 4.20
C TRP A 27 -23.31 7.93 3.12
N TRP A 28 -23.72 7.38 1.97
CA TRP A 28 -22.90 7.33 0.75
C TRP A 28 -23.50 8.22 -0.34
N ASP A 29 -23.66 9.52 -0.07
CA ASP A 29 -23.89 10.48 -1.16
C ASP A 29 -22.53 10.83 -1.78
N THR A 30 -22.21 10.14 -2.88
CA THR A 30 -20.95 10.26 -3.65
C THR A 30 -20.76 11.62 -4.32
N ALA A 31 -21.70 12.57 -4.15
CA ALA A 31 -21.68 13.88 -4.81
C ALA A 31 -20.86 14.98 -4.10
N ARG A 32 -20.24 14.73 -2.95
CA ARG A 32 -19.52 15.78 -2.17
C ARG A 32 -18.14 15.40 -1.65
N LEU A 33 -17.30 14.80 -2.50
CA LEU A 33 -15.85 14.80 -2.27
C LEU A 33 -15.27 16.20 -2.57
N PRO A 34 -14.49 16.82 -1.67
CA PRO A 34 -13.81 18.08 -1.97
C PRO A 34 -12.79 17.86 -3.09
N ARG A 35 -12.94 18.64 -4.17
CA ARG A 35 -11.98 18.68 -5.28
C ARG A 35 -10.68 19.32 -4.77
N TYR A 36 -9.56 18.64 -4.94
CA TYR A 36 -8.21 19.20 -4.74
C TYR A 36 -8.08 20.59 -5.42
N PRO A 37 -7.58 21.62 -4.73
CA PRO A 37 -7.42 22.94 -5.32
C PRO A 37 -6.19 22.97 -6.25
N GLY A 38 -6.41 23.38 -7.50
CA GLY A 38 -5.34 23.75 -8.44
C GLY A 38 -5.48 23.18 -9.85
N ARG A 39 -6.50 23.59 -10.62
CA ARG A 39 -6.51 23.39 -12.07
C ARG A 39 -6.89 24.69 -12.77
N THR A 40 -5.89 25.42 -13.24
CA THR A 40 -6.08 26.48 -14.23
C THR A 40 -6.54 25.84 -15.55
N THR A 41 -7.63 26.36 -16.09
CA THR A 41 -8.28 25.87 -17.30
C THR A 41 -7.40 26.11 -18.53
N ARG A 42 -6.86 25.05 -19.12
CA ARG A 42 -6.42 25.05 -20.52
C ARG A 42 -6.94 23.81 -21.25
N LYS A 43 -7.33 24.05 -22.50
CA LYS A 43 -8.10 23.19 -23.42
C LYS A 43 -7.60 21.73 -23.42
N ARG A 44 -8.52 20.78 -23.26
CA ARG A 44 -8.31 19.35 -23.47
C ARG A 44 -7.93 19.11 -24.94
N ASN A 45 -6.79 18.48 -25.19
CA ASN A 45 -6.50 17.82 -26.46
C ASN A 45 -7.36 16.53 -26.56
N PRO A 46 -7.71 16.11 -27.79
CA PRO A 46 -8.61 14.96 -28.01
C PRO A 46 -7.97 13.65 -27.52
N PRO A 47 -8.79 12.62 -27.22
CA PRO A 47 -8.28 11.34 -26.74
C PRO A 47 -7.40 10.68 -27.79
N VAL A 48 -6.36 10.02 -27.29
CA VAL A 48 -5.47 9.14 -28.07
C VAL A 48 -6.31 8.09 -28.78
N SER A 49 -5.99 7.91 -30.06
CA SER A 49 -6.65 7.08 -31.05
C SER A 49 -7.13 5.72 -30.54
N GLU A 50 -8.39 5.41 -30.87
CA GLU A 50 -8.97 4.07 -30.90
C GLU A 50 -8.14 3.16 -31.82
N THR A 51 -7.27 2.33 -31.23
CA THR A 51 -6.84 1.08 -31.83
C THR A 51 -7.43 -0.05 -30.99
N GLY A 52 -8.30 -0.84 -31.62
CA GLY A 52 -9.14 -1.84 -30.98
C GLY A 52 -8.35 -2.79 -30.08
N HIS A 53 -8.69 -2.81 -28.80
CA HIS A 53 -8.34 -3.89 -27.89
C HIS A 53 -9.44 -4.93 -28.04
N GLY A 54 -9.17 -6.03 -28.76
CA GLY A 54 -9.98 -7.23 -28.61
C GLY A 54 -9.97 -7.67 -27.15
N ASP A 55 -11.01 -8.40 -26.72
CA ASP A 55 -11.22 -8.96 -25.36
C ASP A 55 -9.98 -9.64 -24.77
N GLU A 56 -8.99 -8.87 -24.30
CA GLU A 56 -7.83 -9.41 -23.62
C GLU A 56 -8.28 -9.76 -22.21
N LYS A 57 -8.30 -11.07 -21.93
CA LYS A 57 -8.73 -11.59 -20.63
C LYS A 57 -7.83 -11.00 -19.54
N ILE A 58 -8.42 -10.33 -18.56
CA ILE A 58 -7.71 -9.89 -17.36
C ILE A 58 -7.17 -11.14 -16.66
N THR A 59 -5.87 -11.15 -16.36
CA THR A 59 -5.20 -12.29 -15.69
C THR A 59 -4.73 -11.94 -14.28
N VAL A 60 -4.47 -12.97 -13.47
CA VAL A 60 -3.89 -12.82 -12.12
C VAL A 60 -2.59 -12.02 -12.17
N ARG A 61 -1.73 -12.27 -13.17
CA ARG A 61 -0.48 -11.52 -13.39
C ARG A 61 -0.74 -10.03 -13.62
N MET A 62 -1.77 -9.67 -14.39
CA MET A 62 -2.10 -8.26 -14.62
C MET A 62 -2.52 -7.56 -13.33
N ILE A 63 -3.29 -8.23 -12.47
CA ILE A 63 -3.67 -7.70 -11.16
C ILE A 63 -2.45 -7.59 -10.23
N GLN A 64 -1.58 -8.61 -10.19
CA GLN A 64 -0.32 -8.56 -9.42
C GLN A 64 0.56 -7.40 -9.87
N HIS A 65 0.82 -7.25 -11.18
CA HIS A 65 1.62 -6.14 -11.70
C HIS A 65 0.98 -4.77 -11.45
N TRP A 66 -0.35 -4.69 -11.46
CA TRP A 66 -1.06 -3.47 -11.08
C TRP A 66 -0.80 -3.12 -9.60
N LEU A 67 -0.90 -4.11 -8.72
CA LEU A 67 -0.64 -3.95 -7.29
C LEU A 67 0.83 -3.58 -7.02
N ASP A 68 1.77 -4.24 -7.69
CA ASP A 68 3.21 -3.97 -7.55
C ASP A 68 3.59 -2.56 -7.98
N ARG A 69 2.84 -1.91 -8.89
CA ARG A 69 3.05 -0.50 -9.23
C ARG A 69 2.55 0.46 -8.15
N LEU A 70 1.57 0.05 -7.35
CA LEU A 70 1.00 0.85 -6.27
C LEU A 70 1.78 0.65 -4.96
N ALA A 71 2.10 -0.61 -4.65
CA ALA A 71 2.73 -1.05 -3.43
C ALA A 71 3.73 -2.18 -3.71
N PRO A 72 4.88 -1.88 -4.34
CA PRO A 72 5.89 -2.89 -4.62
C PRO A 72 6.33 -3.63 -3.35
N PRO A 73 6.53 -4.96 -3.40
CA PRO A 73 6.94 -5.74 -2.23
C PRO A 73 8.18 -5.20 -1.52
N SER A 74 9.11 -4.57 -2.24
CA SER A 74 10.33 -3.99 -1.66
C SER A 74 10.11 -2.79 -0.74
N TRP A 75 8.92 -2.17 -0.76
CA TRP A 75 8.57 -1.12 0.21
C TRP A 75 8.03 -1.69 1.52
N GLY A 76 7.68 -2.98 1.53
CA GLY A 76 7.37 -3.70 2.76
C GLY A 76 8.61 -4.00 3.58
N VAL A 77 8.39 -4.44 4.80
CA VAL A 77 9.47 -4.90 5.69
C VAL A 77 10.04 -6.23 5.20
N ASN A 78 11.33 -6.45 5.43
CA ASN A 78 12.07 -7.57 4.84
C ASN A 78 11.59 -8.98 5.21
N TRP A 79 10.82 -9.14 6.30
CA TRP A 79 10.26 -10.41 6.74
C TRP A 79 8.88 -10.71 6.14
N ASP A 80 8.28 -9.74 5.45
CA ASP A 80 6.92 -9.83 4.93
C ASP A 80 6.80 -10.84 3.78
N ARG A 81 5.58 -11.36 3.58
CA ARG A 81 5.28 -12.50 2.70
C ARG A 81 4.08 -12.24 1.79
N GLY A 82 4.05 -11.06 1.18
CA GLY A 82 3.06 -10.69 0.17
C GLY A 82 3.24 -11.41 -1.18
N GLY A 83 2.45 -10.98 -2.17
CA GLY A 83 2.43 -11.53 -3.54
C GLY A 83 1.41 -12.65 -3.73
N LEU A 84 1.53 -13.39 -4.83
CA LEU A 84 0.64 -14.52 -5.17
C LEU A 84 0.84 -15.68 -4.18
N GLN A 85 -0.17 -15.94 -3.37
CA GLN A 85 -0.19 -16.95 -2.31
C GLN A 85 -0.66 -18.31 -2.83
N ILE A 86 -1.67 -18.30 -3.72
CA ILE A 86 -2.17 -19.49 -4.39
C ILE A 86 -2.76 -19.14 -5.75
N GLY A 87 -2.66 -20.07 -6.70
CA GLY A 87 -3.21 -19.93 -8.04
C GLY A 87 -2.13 -19.90 -9.11
N ARG A 88 -2.51 -19.41 -10.30
CA ARG A 88 -1.61 -19.34 -11.45
C ARG A 88 -1.59 -17.92 -12.02
N PRO A 89 -0.41 -17.36 -12.34
CA PRO A 89 -0.31 -16.02 -12.92
C PRO A 89 -1.08 -15.85 -14.25
N ASP A 90 -1.19 -16.90 -15.06
CA ASP A 90 -1.83 -16.90 -16.37
C ASP A 90 -3.35 -17.16 -16.31
N ALA A 91 -3.91 -17.45 -15.14
CA ALA A 91 -5.34 -17.69 -15.00
C ALA A 91 -6.16 -16.41 -15.24
N ALA A 92 -7.28 -16.57 -15.93
CA ALA A 92 -8.23 -15.48 -16.17
C ALA A 92 -8.97 -15.12 -14.87
N VAL A 93 -9.18 -13.82 -14.65
CA VAL A 93 -9.92 -13.29 -13.49
C VAL A 93 -11.35 -12.98 -13.92
N THR A 94 -12.32 -13.65 -13.29
CA THR A 94 -13.76 -13.43 -13.53
C THR A 94 -14.37 -12.43 -12.57
N GLY A 95 -13.71 -12.20 -11.43
CA GLY A 95 -14.08 -11.21 -10.44
C GLY A 95 -13.13 -11.26 -9.25
N VAL A 96 -13.05 -10.15 -8.52
CA VAL A 96 -12.15 -9.99 -7.37
C VAL A 96 -12.96 -9.85 -6.09
N CYS A 97 -12.52 -10.56 -5.04
CA CYS A 97 -12.99 -10.40 -3.67
C CYS A 97 -11.87 -9.77 -2.84
N ALA A 98 -12.00 -8.49 -2.51
CA ALA A 98 -11.11 -7.80 -1.59
C ALA A 98 -11.49 -8.13 -0.14
N CYS A 99 -10.50 -8.49 0.68
CA CYS A 99 -10.70 -8.81 2.09
C CYS A 99 -9.47 -8.42 2.91
N LEU A 100 -9.65 -8.28 4.23
CA LEU A 100 -8.49 -8.16 5.13
C LEU A 100 -7.88 -9.55 5.32
N ASN A 101 -8.71 -10.53 5.69
CA ASN A 101 -8.33 -11.92 5.95
C ASN A 101 -9.05 -12.90 5.01
N LEU A 102 -8.36 -13.97 4.59
CA LEU A 102 -9.00 -15.08 3.87
C LEU A 102 -9.59 -16.10 4.85
N ARG A 103 -10.91 -16.05 5.05
CA ARG A 103 -11.68 -16.97 5.94
C ARG A 103 -12.71 -17.78 5.14
N PRO A 104 -13.26 -18.89 5.67
CA PRO A 104 -14.23 -19.72 4.95
C PRO A 104 -15.48 -18.96 4.46
N GLU A 105 -15.90 -17.94 5.21
CA GLU A 105 -17.01 -17.05 4.86
C GLU A 105 -16.67 -16.20 3.62
N ALA A 106 -15.43 -15.73 3.50
CA ALA A 106 -14.95 -15.02 2.32
C ALA A 106 -14.95 -15.92 1.08
N VAL A 107 -14.60 -17.20 1.24
CA VAL A 107 -14.65 -18.19 0.15
C VAL A 107 -16.07 -18.39 -0.33
N SER A 108 -17.01 -18.57 0.61
CA SER A 108 -18.44 -18.70 0.29
C SER A 108 -18.98 -17.45 -0.41
N PHE A 109 -18.64 -16.26 0.10
CA PHE A 109 -19.02 -14.98 -0.46
C PHE A 109 -18.53 -14.77 -1.90
N ALA A 110 -17.26 -15.14 -2.18
CA ALA A 110 -16.68 -15.06 -3.51
C ALA A 110 -17.33 -16.06 -4.48
N ARG A 111 -17.61 -17.28 -4.03
CA ARG A 111 -18.31 -18.31 -4.82
C ARG A 111 -19.67 -17.83 -5.30
N GLU A 112 -20.48 -17.28 -4.41
CA GLU A 112 -21.82 -16.75 -4.74
C GLU A 112 -21.76 -15.63 -5.80
N ARG A 113 -20.68 -14.85 -5.79
CA ARG A 113 -20.44 -13.73 -6.70
C ARG A 113 -19.64 -14.11 -7.94
N LYS A 114 -19.24 -15.39 -8.07
CA LYS A 114 -18.40 -15.89 -9.17
C LYS A 114 -17.07 -15.14 -9.29
N ALA A 115 -16.56 -14.64 -8.17
CA ALA A 115 -15.21 -14.08 -8.07
C ALA A 115 -14.21 -15.22 -7.85
N ASN A 116 -13.11 -15.21 -8.58
CA ASN A 116 -12.09 -16.26 -8.54
C ASN A 116 -10.70 -15.75 -8.11
N LEU A 117 -10.59 -14.49 -7.71
CA LEU A 117 -9.36 -13.92 -7.16
C LEU A 117 -9.65 -13.22 -5.84
N PHE A 118 -8.96 -13.61 -4.78
CA PHE A 118 -8.87 -12.85 -3.54
C PHE A 118 -7.74 -11.82 -3.63
N LEU A 119 -8.04 -10.60 -3.23
CA LEU A 119 -7.05 -9.56 -2.96
C LEU A 119 -7.07 -9.31 -1.45
N ALA A 120 -6.23 -10.05 -0.73
CA ALA A 120 -6.14 -10.01 0.72
C ALA A 120 -5.10 -8.97 1.19
N HIS A 121 -5.33 -8.34 2.33
CA HIS A 121 -4.27 -7.60 3.00
C HIS A 121 -3.32 -8.56 3.73
N HIS A 122 -3.86 -9.43 4.59
CA HIS A 122 -3.08 -10.38 5.36
C HIS A 122 -2.73 -11.63 4.54
N PRO A 123 -1.45 -12.04 4.50
CA PRO A 123 -1.05 -13.27 3.84
C PRO A 123 -1.63 -14.49 4.57
N PRO A 124 -2.44 -15.35 3.91
CA PRO A 124 -2.93 -16.59 4.51
C PRO A 124 -1.80 -17.61 4.77
N ILE A 125 -0.68 -17.53 4.03
CA ILE A 125 0.53 -18.30 4.30
C ILE A 125 1.52 -17.41 5.05
N TRP A 126 1.35 -17.36 6.38
CA TRP A 126 2.27 -16.62 7.25
C TRP A 126 3.56 -17.43 7.52
N ASP A 127 3.42 -18.65 8.03
CA ASP A 127 4.54 -19.55 8.29
C ASP A 127 4.73 -20.56 7.14
N PRO A 128 5.96 -21.09 6.93
CA PRO A 128 6.17 -22.16 5.95
C PRO A 128 5.25 -23.36 6.24
N VAL A 129 4.42 -23.72 5.26
CA VAL A 129 3.43 -24.78 5.41
C VAL A 129 4.12 -26.14 5.48
N LYS A 130 3.89 -26.87 6.57
CA LYS A 130 4.44 -28.23 6.77
C LYS A 130 3.53 -29.34 6.25
N ALA A 131 2.22 -29.09 6.20
CA ALA A 131 1.21 -30.03 5.72
C ALA A 131 -0.05 -29.28 5.25
N LEU A 132 -0.74 -29.79 4.23
CA LEU A 132 -2.00 -29.26 3.72
C LEU A 132 -3.17 -30.07 4.27
N ARG A 133 -3.71 -29.61 5.40
CA ARG A 133 -4.83 -30.24 6.10
C ARG A 133 -6.09 -29.39 5.95
N THR A 134 -7.15 -29.97 5.41
CA THR A 134 -8.44 -29.28 5.20
C THR A 134 -9.14 -28.88 6.51
N ASP A 135 -8.75 -29.48 7.63
CA ASP A 135 -9.21 -29.16 8.98
C ASP A 135 -8.27 -28.21 9.74
N HIS A 136 -7.23 -27.66 9.08
CA HIS A 136 -6.33 -26.70 9.71
C HIS A 136 -7.01 -25.31 9.83
N PRO A 137 -7.18 -24.73 11.03
CA PRO A 137 -7.93 -23.49 11.22
C PRO A 137 -7.45 -22.32 10.35
N GLY A 138 -6.12 -22.13 10.25
CA GLY A 138 -5.54 -21.01 9.50
C GLY A 138 -5.38 -21.24 7.99
N LEU A 139 -5.51 -22.49 7.50
CA LEU A 139 -5.24 -22.82 6.08
C LEU A 139 -6.44 -23.43 5.36
N SER A 140 -7.47 -23.87 6.10
CA SER A 140 -8.67 -24.50 5.56
C SER A 140 -9.33 -23.65 4.46
N ALA A 141 -9.47 -22.35 4.68
CA ALA A 141 -10.02 -21.41 3.70
C ALA A 141 -9.18 -21.32 2.42
N LEU A 142 -7.85 -21.26 2.56
CA LEU A 142 -6.94 -21.23 1.41
C LEU A 142 -6.98 -22.54 0.62
N ILE A 143 -6.99 -23.68 1.31
CA ILE A 143 -7.07 -25.01 0.69
C ILE A 143 -8.42 -25.17 -0.04
N GLN A 144 -9.50 -24.70 0.58
CA GLN A 144 -10.83 -24.69 -0.03
C GLN A 144 -10.86 -23.82 -1.29
N ALA A 145 -10.37 -22.58 -1.22
CA ALA A 145 -10.25 -21.68 -2.36
C ALA A 145 -9.46 -22.34 -3.51
N ALA A 146 -8.35 -23.01 -3.20
CA ALA A 146 -7.55 -23.73 -4.17
C ALA A 146 -8.31 -24.86 -4.86
N ALA A 147 -9.04 -25.67 -4.08
CA ALA A 147 -9.83 -26.80 -4.58
C ALA A 147 -10.96 -26.34 -5.52
N GLU A 148 -11.42 -25.10 -5.35
CA GLU A 148 -12.43 -24.45 -6.20
C GLU A 148 -11.83 -23.68 -7.39
N GLY A 149 -10.52 -23.75 -7.60
CA GLY A 149 -9.83 -23.06 -8.69
C GLY A 149 -9.73 -21.55 -8.51
N MET A 150 -9.87 -21.05 -7.28
CA MET A 150 -9.68 -19.64 -6.94
C MET A 150 -8.21 -19.33 -6.66
N HIS A 151 -7.88 -18.04 -6.68
CA HIS A 151 -6.52 -17.51 -6.54
C HIS A 151 -6.47 -16.50 -5.40
N CYS A 152 -5.29 -16.26 -4.81
CA CYS A 152 -5.13 -15.26 -3.75
C CYS A 152 -3.83 -14.50 -3.92
N ILE A 153 -3.91 -13.17 -4.00
CA ILE A 153 -2.78 -12.25 -3.88
C ILE A 153 -2.89 -11.58 -2.51
N ALA A 154 -1.75 -11.45 -1.81
CA ALA A 154 -1.66 -10.69 -0.57
C ALA A 154 -0.80 -9.43 -0.76
N ALA A 155 -1.26 -8.28 -0.26
CA ALA A 155 -0.45 -7.08 -0.13
C ALA A 155 -0.57 -6.53 1.29
N HIS A 156 0.50 -6.75 2.05
CA HIS A 156 0.56 -6.55 3.49
C HIS A 156 1.35 -5.27 3.80
N THR A 157 2.56 -5.38 4.34
CA THR A 157 3.34 -4.21 4.78
C THR A 157 3.77 -3.29 3.65
N CYS A 158 3.89 -3.80 2.42
CA CYS A 158 4.12 -2.94 1.26
C CYS A 158 2.95 -1.98 1.04
N LEU A 159 1.71 -2.41 1.30
CA LEU A 159 0.52 -1.58 1.22
C LEU A 159 0.39 -0.65 2.42
N ASP A 160 0.89 -1.05 3.60
CA ASP A 160 1.00 -0.14 4.74
C ASP A 160 1.96 1.00 4.48
N ALA A 161 3.05 0.71 3.75
CA ALA A 161 4.09 1.67 3.41
C ALA A 161 3.71 2.59 2.25
N ALA A 162 2.92 2.08 1.29
CA ALA A 162 2.65 2.73 0.02
C ALA A 162 1.84 4.04 0.14
N PRO A 163 2.11 5.05 -0.71
CA PRO A 163 1.21 6.19 -0.88
C PRO A 163 -0.17 5.75 -1.36
N GLY A 164 -1.22 6.25 -0.72
CA GLY A 164 -2.61 5.85 -0.95
C GLY A 164 -3.00 4.51 -0.31
N GLY A 165 -2.11 3.90 0.47
CA GLY A 165 -2.30 2.60 1.13
C GLY A 165 -3.13 2.65 2.40
N ILE A 166 -2.93 1.65 3.28
CA ILE A 166 -3.71 1.48 4.52
C ILE A 166 -3.66 2.73 5.41
N ASN A 167 -2.46 3.21 5.70
CA ASN A 167 -2.25 4.30 6.64
C ASN A 167 -2.71 5.66 6.10
N ASP A 168 -2.72 5.84 4.77
CA ASP A 168 -3.32 7.03 4.16
C ASP A 168 -4.86 6.99 4.24
N ALA A 169 -5.47 5.80 4.22
CA ALA A 169 -6.91 5.66 4.43
C ALA A 169 -7.30 5.98 5.86
N LEU A 170 -6.51 5.49 6.82
CA LEU A 170 -6.68 5.81 8.24
C LEU A 170 -6.51 7.31 8.51
N ALA A 171 -5.45 7.92 7.98
CA ALA A 171 -5.21 9.36 8.13
C ALA A 171 -6.33 10.22 7.54
N GLU A 172 -6.89 9.83 6.39
CA GLU A 172 -8.00 10.55 5.76
C GLU A 172 -9.31 10.45 6.54
N ILE A 173 -9.64 9.28 7.09
CA ILE A 173 -10.81 9.11 7.96
C ILE A 173 -10.71 10.00 9.21
N LEU A 174 -9.52 10.10 9.77
CA LEU A 174 -9.22 10.97 10.90
C LEU A 174 -9.03 12.44 10.50
N GLN A 175 -9.16 12.76 9.21
CA GLN A 175 -9.07 14.11 8.64
C GLN A 175 -7.74 14.81 8.94
N LEU A 176 -6.64 14.04 8.98
CA LEU A 176 -5.31 14.58 9.21
C LEU A 176 -4.84 15.41 8.00
N SER A 177 -4.19 16.53 8.29
CA SER A 177 -3.57 17.41 7.29
C SER A 177 -2.04 17.38 7.37
N GLY A 178 -1.36 17.75 6.27
CA GLY A 178 0.11 17.76 6.22
C GLY A 178 0.73 16.36 6.39
N VAL A 179 0.03 15.33 5.92
CA VAL A 179 0.36 13.93 6.15
C VAL A 179 1.69 13.55 5.48
N ARG A 180 2.56 12.90 6.24
CA ARG A 180 3.81 12.28 5.79
C ARG A 180 4.01 10.92 6.45
N PRO A 181 4.87 10.02 5.93
CA PRO A 181 5.21 8.78 6.60
C PRO A 181 5.68 9.01 8.05
N LEU A 182 5.16 8.19 8.97
CA LEU A 182 5.56 8.21 10.38
C LEU A 182 6.94 7.57 10.54
N PHE A 183 7.17 6.45 9.85
CA PHE A 183 8.44 5.74 9.80
C PHE A 183 8.87 5.58 8.32
N PRO A 184 9.71 6.49 7.79
CA PRO A 184 10.17 6.43 6.40
C PRO A 184 10.84 5.09 6.05
N ALA A 185 10.54 4.55 4.87
CA ALA A 185 11.16 3.31 4.40
C ALA A 185 12.59 3.57 3.92
N ALA A 186 13.58 2.99 4.61
CA ALA A 186 14.99 3.09 4.22
C ALA A 186 15.29 2.30 2.93
N GLU A 187 14.47 1.30 2.65
CA GLU A 187 14.57 0.34 1.56
C GLU A 187 14.04 0.88 0.23
N ALA A 188 13.27 1.97 0.26
CA ALA A 188 12.72 2.65 -0.92
C ALA A 188 13.80 3.45 -1.67
N LYS A 189 14.79 2.71 -2.20
CA LYS A 189 15.95 3.23 -2.91
C LYS A 189 15.72 3.29 -4.41
N GLN A 190 16.37 4.23 -5.06
CA GLN A 190 16.32 4.42 -6.51
C GLN A 190 17.69 4.22 -7.14
N VAL A 191 17.69 3.95 -8.44
CA VAL A 191 18.89 3.88 -9.29
C VAL A 191 18.68 4.74 -10.52
N LYS A 192 19.78 5.23 -11.10
CA LYS A 192 19.80 5.76 -12.46
C LYS A 192 20.35 4.68 -13.37
N ILE A 193 19.57 4.28 -14.37
CA ILE A 193 20.01 3.37 -15.42
C ILE A 193 20.40 4.22 -16.62
N VAL A 194 21.61 4.01 -17.12
CA VAL A 194 22.20 4.71 -18.26
C VAL A 194 22.55 3.69 -19.32
N THR A 195 22.27 3.97 -20.59
CA THR A 195 22.72 3.16 -21.72
C THR A 195 23.04 4.03 -22.93
N PHE A 196 23.74 3.47 -23.91
CA PHE A 196 24.31 4.19 -25.06
C PHE A 196 23.86 3.50 -26.35
N LEU A 197 23.26 4.27 -27.26
CA LEU A 197 22.65 3.73 -28.47
C LEU A 197 22.57 4.75 -29.61
N PRO A 198 22.39 4.30 -30.87
CA PRO A 198 22.17 5.19 -32.00
C PRO A 198 20.91 6.04 -31.82
N ALA A 199 20.93 7.27 -32.36
CA ALA A 199 19.88 8.27 -32.12
C ALA A 199 18.48 7.82 -32.59
N ASP A 200 18.40 7.05 -33.67
CA ASP A 200 17.15 6.53 -34.24
C ASP A 200 16.52 5.41 -33.37
N GLN A 201 17.28 4.80 -32.46
CA GLN A 201 16.83 3.70 -31.60
C GLN A 201 16.33 4.18 -30.21
N VAL A 202 16.58 5.45 -29.86
CA VAL A 202 16.24 6.03 -28.53
C VAL A 202 14.77 5.83 -28.15
N ALA A 203 13.85 6.08 -29.09
CA ALA A 203 12.42 5.98 -28.81
C ALA A 203 11.99 4.55 -28.45
N ARG A 204 12.57 3.54 -29.11
CA ARG A 204 12.28 2.12 -28.89
C ARG A 204 12.77 1.67 -27.52
N VAL A 205 14.04 1.93 -27.20
CA VAL A 205 14.64 1.50 -25.92
C VAL A 205 14.02 2.24 -24.73
N ARG A 206 13.81 3.55 -24.84
CA ARG A 206 13.12 4.36 -23.80
C ARG A 206 11.74 3.81 -23.49
N ARG A 207 10.96 3.43 -24.51
CA ARG A 207 9.63 2.83 -24.32
C ARG A 207 9.73 1.50 -23.59
N ALA A 208 10.60 0.59 -24.04
CA ALA A 208 10.79 -0.71 -23.40
C ALA A 208 11.20 -0.58 -21.92
N MET A 209 12.12 0.32 -21.61
CA MET A 209 12.52 0.62 -20.23
C MET A 209 11.35 1.20 -19.41
N SER A 210 10.55 2.10 -20.00
CA SER A 210 9.40 2.69 -19.32
C SER A 210 8.26 1.69 -19.09
N ASP A 211 8.03 0.77 -20.02
CA ASP A 211 7.04 -0.30 -19.88
C ASP A 211 7.43 -1.27 -18.75
N ALA A 212 8.73 -1.43 -18.51
CA ALA A 212 9.29 -2.15 -17.36
C ALA A 212 9.34 -1.32 -16.06
N GLY A 213 8.88 -0.06 -16.08
CA GLY A 213 8.70 0.78 -14.89
C GLY A 213 9.78 1.84 -14.64
N ALA A 214 10.74 2.03 -15.54
CA ALA A 214 11.67 3.16 -15.46
C ALA A 214 10.97 4.49 -15.82
N GLY A 215 11.51 5.60 -15.33
CA GLY A 215 11.06 6.94 -15.67
C GLY A 215 9.70 7.32 -15.09
N VAL A 216 9.32 6.74 -13.96
CA VAL A 216 8.14 7.15 -13.19
C VAL A 216 8.58 8.10 -12.09
N ILE A 217 8.12 9.35 -12.13
CA ILE A 217 8.42 10.38 -11.12
C ILE A 217 7.12 11.10 -10.76
N GLY A 218 6.59 10.85 -9.56
CA GLY A 218 5.27 11.31 -9.16
C GLY A 218 4.19 10.84 -10.14
N ILE A 219 3.45 11.77 -10.75
CA ILE A 219 2.42 11.45 -11.76
C ILE A 219 2.97 11.36 -13.19
N TYR A 220 4.24 11.71 -13.42
CA TYR A 220 4.86 11.68 -14.74
C TYR A 220 5.42 10.29 -15.04
N ARG A 221 5.32 9.90 -16.30
CA ARG A 221 5.79 8.61 -16.83
C ARG A 221 6.71 8.86 -18.02
N GLU A 222 7.46 7.83 -18.42
CA GLU A 222 8.40 7.89 -19.54
C GLU A 222 9.49 8.98 -19.37
N CYS A 223 9.77 9.41 -18.13
CA CYS A 223 10.78 10.42 -17.84
C CYS A 223 12.18 9.90 -18.16
N ALA A 224 12.84 10.55 -19.11
CA ALA A 224 14.20 10.23 -19.53
C ALA A 224 14.96 11.51 -19.86
N PHE A 225 16.29 11.46 -19.73
CA PHE A 225 17.18 12.45 -20.32
C PHE A 225 18.04 11.77 -21.38
N ALA A 226 18.31 12.48 -22.47
CA ALA A 226 19.07 11.98 -23.60
C ALA A 226 20.06 13.06 -24.05
N ALA A 227 21.33 12.69 -24.22
CA ALA A 227 22.37 13.59 -24.70
C ALA A 227 23.23 12.92 -25.79
N PRO A 228 23.54 13.61 -26.90
CA PRO A 228 24.44 13.08 -27.91
C PRO A 228 25.88 13.00 -27.38
N GLY A 229 26.64 12.05 -27.91
CA GLY A 229 28.05 11.85 -27.63
C GLY A 229 28.71 10.98 -28.70
N THR A 230 29.99 10.67 -28.50
CA THR A 230 30.74 9.74 -29.35
C THR A 230 31.13 8.53 -28.49
N GLY A 231 30.67 7.35 -28.89
CA GLY A 231 31.13 6.08 -28.33
C GLY A 231 32.35 5.59 -29.09
N SER A 232 33.32 4.98 -28.42
CA SER A 232 34.47 4.36 -29.07
C SER A 232 34.67 2.92 -28.61
N PHE A 233 35.00 2.06 -29.56
CA PHE A 233 35.24 0.63 -29.30
C PHE A 233 36.14 0.03 -30.37
N PHE A 234 36.95 -0.95 -29.98
CA PHE A 234 37.70 -1.77 -30.92
C PHE A 234 36.89 -3.05 -31.20
N ALA A 235 36.53 -3.29 -32.46
CA ALA A 235 35.82 -4.50 -32.85
C ALA A 235 36.82 -5.57 -33.33
N PRO A 236 37.09 -6.64 -32.56
CA PRO A 236 37.95 -7.73 -33.02
C PRO A 236 37.31 -8.47 -34.21
N ASP A 237 38.08 -9.33 -34.89
CA ASP A 237 37.64 -10.00 -36.12
C ASP A 237 36.41 -10.90 -35.90
N GLU A 238 36.24 -11.43 -34.69
CA GLU A 238 35.11 -12.25 -34.27
C GLU A 238 33.84 -11.45 -33.95
N ALA A 239 33.95 -10.13 -33.70
CA ALA A 239 32.82 -9.30 -33.31
C ALA A 239 31.87 -9.03 -34.48
N ASN A 240 30.58 -8.85 -34.19
CA ASN A 240 29.56 -8.50 -35.18
C ASN A 240 28.94 -7.13 -34.84
N PRO A 241 29.70 -6.03 -35.02
CA PRO A 241 29.25 -4.74 -34.53
C PRO A 241 28.06 -4.22 -35.36
N PHE A 242 27.09 -3.61 -34.68
CA PHE A 242 25.91 -3.04 -35.33
C PHE A 242 26.26 -1.82 -36.22
N THR A 243 27.26 -1.04 -35.80
CA THR A 243 27.87 0.10 -36.50
C THR A 243 29.39 -0.07 -36.54
N GLY A 244 30.10 0.59 -37.46
CA GLY A 244 31.56 0.48 -37.59
C GLY A 244 32.07 -0.76 -38.33
N ALA A 245 33.38 -1.00 -38.28
CA ALA A 245 34.09 -2.06 -38.98
C ALA A 245 34.99 -2.89 -38.05
N ARG A 246 35.20 -4.15 -38.41
CA ARG A 246 36.07 -5.10 -37.68
C ARG A 246 37.55 -4.79 -37.89
N GLY A 247 38.39 -5.20 -36.95
CA GLY A 247 39.85 -5.07 -37.00
C GLY A 247 40.38 -3.65 -36.75
N GLN A 248 39.52 -2.72 -36.31
CA GLN A 248 39.91 -1.32 -36.09
C GLN A 248 39.18 -0.67 -34.91
N LEU A 249 39.72 0.47 -34.47
CA LEU A 249 39.02 1.37 -33.56
C LEU A 249 37.91 2.09 -34.31
N ASN A 250 36.70 2.03 -33.77
CA ASN A 250 35.53 2.73 -34.28
C ASN A 250 35.17 3.87 -33.32
N GLU A 251 34.70 4.97 -33.90
CA GLU A 251 34.13 6.11 -33.18
C GLU A 251 32.78 6.43 -33.82
N GLU A 252 31.70 6.19 -33.09
CA GLU A 252 30.34 6.25 -33.62
C GLU A 252 29.50 7.29 -32.85
N PRO A 253 28.63 8.06 -33.53
CA PRO A 253 27.72 8.96 -32.86
C PRO A 253 26.66 8.16 -32.08
N GLU A 254 26.57 8.41 -30.78
CA GLU A 254 25.63 7.75 -29.87
C GLU A 254 24.82 8.76 -29.06
N VAL A 255 23.76 8.26 -28.43
CA VAL A 255 22.98 8.97 -27.44
C VAL A 255 23.13 8.26 -26.10
N ARG A 256 23.58 9.00 -25.09
CA ARG A 256 23.47 8.61 -23.69
C ARG A 256 22.01 8.78 -23.26
N LEU A 257 21.28 7.68 -23.11
CA LEU A 257 19.92 7.64 -22.57
C LEU A 257 19.98 7.28 -21.09
N GLU A 258 19.30 8.04 -20.24
CA GLU A 258 19.28 7.79 -18.81
C GLU A 258 17.89 7.97 -18.18
N MET A 259 17.51 7.03 -17.32
CA MET A 259 16.19 6.96 -16.67
C MET A 259 16.35 6.58 -15.20
N ILE A 260 15.55 7.18 -14.33
CA ILE A 260 15.47 6.74 -12.92
C ILE A 260 14.58 5.50 -12.83
N ALA A 261 14.89 4.58 -11.93
CA ALA A 261 14.04 3.44 -11.62
C ALA A 261 14.08 3.13 -10.12
N GLU A 262 13.01 2.53 -9.60
CA GLU A 262 13.05 1.93 -8.27
C GLU A 262 14.05 0.76 -8.27
N ARG A 263 14.83 0.61 -7.20
CA ARG A 263 15.92 -0.36 -7.15
C ARG A 263 15.46 -1.79 -7.41
N HIS A 264 14.28 -2.18 -6.92
CA HIS A 264 13.74 -3.52 -7.14
C HIS A 264 13.33 -3.80 -8.61
N LEU A 265 13.15 -2.76 -9.44
CA LEU A 265 12.83 -2.91 -10.86
C LEU A 265 14.06 -3.01 -11.76
N THR A 266 15.27 -2.87 -11.19
CA THR A 266 16.52 -2.79 -11.96
C THR A 266 16.65 -3.94 -12.96
N ASP A 267 16.48 -5.20 -12.53
CA ASP A 267 16.66 -6.36 -13.40
C ASP A 267 15.60 -6.43 -14.51
N ALA A 268 14.35 -6.10 -14.19
CA ALA A 268 13.27 -6.06 -15.17
C ALA A 268 13.53 -4.98 -16.24
N VAL A 269 13.95 -3.79 -15.82
CA VAL A 269 14.29 -2.69 -16.73
C VAL A 269 15.52 -3.04 -17.58
N LEU A 270 16.57 -3.63 -17.00
CA LEU A 270 17.75 -4.05 -17.75
C LEU A 270 17.42 -5.16 -18.76
N SER A 271 16.56 -6.12 -18.39
CA SER A 271 16.11 -7.16 -19.31
C SER A 271 15.34 -6.56 -20.50
N ALA A 272 14.39 -5.65 -20.24
CA ALA A 272 13.63 -4.97 -21.28
C ALA A 272 14.52 -4.09 -22.16
N MET A 273 15.47 -3.36 -21.57
CA MET A 273 16.46 -2.56 -22.27
C MET A 273 17.28 -3.43 -23.23
N ARG A 274 17.88 -4.53 -22.75
CA ARG A 274 18.70 -5.44 -23.55
C ARG A 274 17.91 -6.05 -24.71
N ALA A 275 16.68 -6.50 -24.46
CA ALA A 275 15.81 -7.08 -25.49
C ALA A 275 15.41 -6.08 -26.58
N ALA A 276 15.30 -4.80 -26.25
CA ALA A 276 14.96 -3.74 -27.19
C ALA A 276 16.17 -3.10 -27.87
N HIS A 277 17.38 -3.33 -27.34
CA HIS A 277 18.61 -2.69 -27.80
C HIS A 277 19.03 -3.19 -29.20
N PRO A 278 19.59 -2.33 -30.07
CA PRO A 278 20.12 -2.76 -31.37
C PRO A 278 21.40 -3.60 -31.26
N TYR A 279 22.22 -3.35 -30.24
CA TYR A 279 23.50 -4.03 -30.05
C TYR A 279 23.33 -5.41 -29.40
N GLU A 280 24.16 -6.36 -29.81
CA GLU A 280 24.24 -7.70 -29.20
C GLU A 280 24.65 -7.61 -27.73
N GLU A 281 25.61 -6.75 -27.41
CA GLU A 281 26.08 -6.48 -26.04
C GLU A 281 25.96 -4.97 -25.73
N PRO A 282 24.82 -4.52 -25.18
CA PRO A 282 24.63 -3.12 -24.82
C PRO A 282 25.53 -2.70 -23.64
N ALA A 283 26.21 -1.57 -23.79
CA ALA A 283 26.86 -0.90 -22.66
C ALA A 283 25.81 -0.19 -21.79
N TYR A 284 25.90 -0.35 -20.47
CA TYR A 284 25.00 0.31 -19.52
C TYR A 284 25.65 0.49 -18.15
N ASP A 285 25.19 1.49 -17.41
CA ASP A 285 25.55 1.75 -16.02
C ASP A 285 24.31 1.69 -15.12
N VAL A 286 24.47 1.15 -13.92
CA VAL A 286 23.48 1.25 -12.84
C VAL A 286 24.09 2.05 -11.70
N ILE A 287 23.65 3.30 -11.55
CA ILE A 287 24.19 4.24 -10.58
C ILE A 287 23.25 4.30 -9.37
N PRO A 288 23.68 3.88 -8.16
CA PRO A 288 22.91 4.07 -6.95
C PRO A 288 22.65 5.55 -6.70
N LEU A 289 21.43 5.89 -6.28
CA LEU A 289 21.05 7.25 -5.95
C LEU A 289 20.81 7.40 -4.45
N GLU A 290 21.19 8.55 -3.90
CA GLU A 290 20.79 8.99 -2.56
C GLU A 290 19.41 9.65 -2.54
N ASN A 291 18.74 9.73 -3.70
CA ASN A 291 17.34 10.12 -3.80
C ASN A 291 16.50 9.30 -2.82
N THR A 292 15.63 9.98 -2.09
CA THR A 292 14.71 9.35 -1.14
C THR A 292 13.30 9.33 -1.70
N ARG A 293 12.49 8.40 -1.20
CA ARG A 293 11.05 8.34 -1.38
C ARG A 293 10.37 8.82 -0.09
N PRO A 294 10.28 10.14 0.14
CA PRO A 294 9.75 10.69 1.40
C PRO A 294 8.25 10.42 1.57
N ASP A 295 7.58 9.94 0.52
CA ASP A 295 6.18 9.53 0.47
C ASP A 295 5.97 8.06 0.87
N VAL A 296 7.03 7.26 1.00
CA VAL A 296 6.97 5.82 1.31
C VAL A 296 7.46 5.57 2.73
N GLY A 297 6.66 4.82 3.50
CA GLY A 297 7.02 4.40 4.86
C GLY A 297 5.81 3.98 5.67
N LEU A 298 6.04 3.28 6.78
CA LEU A 298 4.97 2.79 7.64
C LEU A 298 4.31 3.95 8.40
N GLY A 299 2.99 3.85 8.57
CA GLY A 299 2.21 4.80 9.33
C GLY A 299 2.18 6.20 8.72
N ARG A 300 1.40 7.09 9.30
CA ARG A 300 1.29 8.50 8.90
C ARG A 300 1.35 9.41 10.10
N LEU A 301 2.10 10.50 9.99
CA LEU A 301 2.09 11.60 10.93
C LEU A 301 1.39 12.79 10.27
N GLY A 302 0.42 13.37 10.96
CA GLY A 302 -0.32 14.53 10.46
C GLY A 302 -0.89 15.38 11.58
N THR A 303 -1.55 16.46 11.20
CA THR A 303 -2.14 17.43 12.12
C THR A 303 -3.67 17.24 12.15
N LEU A 304 -4.23 17.12 13.35
CA LEU A 304 -5.69 17.09 13.58
C LEU A 304 -6.36 18.37 13.04
N PRO A 305 -7.65 18.29 12.66
CA PRO A 305 -8.40 19.46 12.19
C PRO A 305 -8.50 20.54 13.27
N GLU A 306 -8.71 20.14 14.53
CA GLU A 306 -8.70 21.00 15.71
C GLU A 306 -7.89 20.31 16.82
N PRO A 307 -7.17 21.06 17.68
CA PRO A 307 -6.51 20.47 18.84
C PRO A 307 -7.52 19.85 19.82
N MET A 308 -7.19 18.70 20.39
CA MET A 308 -8.07 17.91 21.27
C MET A 308 -7.36 17.49 22.55
N SER A 309 -8.09 17.36 23.66
CA SER A 309 -7.63 16.60 24.83
C SER A 309 -7.58 15.09 24.52
N PRO A 310 -6.88 14.27 25.32
CA PRO A 310 -6.86 12.81 25.14
C PRO A 310 -8.24 12.15 25.12
N LEU A 311 -9.18 12.62 25.94
CA LEU A 311 -10.54 12.06 25.98
C LEU A 311 -11.38 12.49 24.77
N GLU A 312 -11.22 13.73 24.31
CA GLU A 312 -11.85 14.21 23.07
C GLU A 312 -11.30 13.44 21.87
N LEU A 313 -9.99 13.22 21.81
CA LEU A 313 -9.36 12.42 20.75
C LEU A 313 -9.87 10.97 20.79
N LEU A 314 -10.00 10.35 21.96
CA LEU A 314 -10.58 9.01 22.08
C LEU A 314 -12.02 8.97 21.53
N ALA A 315 -12.86 9.94 21.91
CA ALA A 315 -14.23 10.02 21.41
C ALA A 315 -14.26 10.21 19.89
N TYR A 316 -13.39 11.08 19.36
CA TYR A 316 -13.24 11.32 17.93
C TYR A 316 -12.83 10.06 17.17
N VAL A 317 -11.85 9.30 17.67
CA VAL A 317 -11.41 8.04 17.06
C VAL A 317 -12.52 6.99 17.07
N ARG A 318 -13.22 6.84 18.20
CA ARG A 318 -14.37 5.92 18.32
C ARG A 318 -15.45 6.22 17.30
N GLU A 319 -15.79 7.49 17.10
CA GLU A 319 -16.77 7.93 16.11
C GLU A 319 -16.27 7.68 14.68
N LYS A 320 -15.10 8.21 14.32
CA LYS A 320 -14.58 8.18 12.94
C LYS A 320 -14.30 6.76 12.44
N LEU A 321 -13.81 5.88 13.31
CA LEU A 321 -13.50 4.50 12.96
C LEU A 321 -14.64 3.53 13.25
N SER A 322 -15.76 4.01 13.83
CA SER A 322 -16.82 3.12 14.35
C SER A 322 -16.26 2.05 15.30
N ALA A 323 -15.34 2.44 16.17
CA ALA A 323 -14.53 1.57 17.03
C ALA A 323 -14.85 1.80 18.52
N PRO A 324 -16.06 1.51 19.01
CA PRO A 324 -16.47 1.82 20.40
C PRO A 324 -15.55 1.20 21.46
N GLN A 325 -14.92 0.07 21.14
CA GLN A 325 -13.98 -0.64 22.01
C GLN A 325 -12.63 0.07 22.18
N ALA A 326 -12.34 1.13 21.42
CA ALA A 326 -11.04 1.78 21.46
C ALA A 326 -10.65 2.21 22.89
N ARG A 327 -9.37 2.06 23.22
CA ARG A 327 -8.83 2.27 24.58
C ARG A 327 -7.73 3.32 24.56
N LEU A 328 -7.66 4.10 25.64
CA LEU A 328 -6.67 5.15 25.82
C LEU A 328 -5.65 4.74 26.89
N ALA A 329 -4.37 4.85 26.57
CA ALA A 329 -3.26 4.75 27.50
C ALA A 329 -2.52 6.10 27.54
N MET A 330 -2.36 6.69 28.72
CA MET A 330 -1.70 7.97 28.87
C MET A 330 -1.09 8.16 30.27
N PRO A 331 -0.07 9.03 30.42
CA PRO A 331 0.41 9.49 31.71
C PRO A 331 -0.72 10.18 32.52
N PRO A 332 -0.73 10.07 33.86
CA PRO A 332 -1.73 10.74 34.70
C PRO A 332 -1.80 12.26 34.51
N ASP A 333 -0.67 12.91 34.23
CA ASP A 333 -0.56 14.35 33.97
C ASP A 333 -0.95 14.75 32.53
N ALA A 334 -1.23 13.77 31.65
CA ALA A 334 -1.54 14.04 30.25
C ALA A 334 -3.01 14.42 29.99
N ALA A 335 -3.89 14.28 30.99
CA ALA A 335 -5.35 14.40 30.82
C ALA A 335 -5.84 15.71 30.16
N ASN A 336 -5.10 16.81 30.34
CA ASN A 336 -5.42 18.13 29.77
C ASN A 336 -4.42 18.59 28.70
N ARG A 337 -3.58 17.70 28.18
CA ARG A 337 -2.64 18.06 27.10
C ARG A 337 -3.42 18.40 25.83
N CYS A 338 -2.95 19.42 25.13
CA CYS A 338 -3.50 19.85 23.86
C CYS A 338 -2.82 19.06 22.74
N LEU A 339 -3.47 18.01 22.25
CA LEU A 339 -2.94 17.12 21.22
C LEU A 339 -3.27 17.69 19.85
N LYS A 340 -2.28 17.79 18.97
CA LYS A 340 -2.46 18.34 17.63
C LYS A 340 -1.78 17.49 16.55
N THR A 341 -0.58 17.01 16.80
CA THR A 341 0.20 16.18 15.87
C THR A 341 0.00 14.72 16.22
N VAL A 342 -0.64 13.95 15.34
CA VAL A 342 -1.02 12.56 15.60
C VAL A 342 -0.34 11.62 14.60
N GLY A 343 0.31 10.58 15.15
CA GLY A 343 0.81 9.45 14.40
C GLY A 343 -0.26 8.37 14.31
N VAL A 344 -0.38 7.70 13.17
CA VAL A 344 -1.28 6.57 12.97
C VAL A 344 -0.53 5.42 12.32
N LEU A 345 -0.78 4.20 12.76
CA LEU A 345 -0.32 2.97 12.11
C LEU A 345 -1.36 1.88 12.30
N GLY A 346 -2.01 1.47 11.21
CA GLY A 346 -2.95 0.34 11.20
C GLY A 346 -2.32 -0.94 11.71
N GLY A 347 -3.14 -1.83 12.25
CA GLY A 347 -2.69 -3.14 12.72
C GLY A 347 -1.85 -3.08 14.00
N SER A 348 -0.81 -3.91 14.06
CA SER A 348 0.02 -4.09 15.27
C SER A 348 1.23 -3.13 15.30
N GLY A 349 0.99 -1.87 15.65
CA GLY A 349 2.03 -0.83 15.70
C GLY A 349 2.75 -0.64 17.04
N GLY A 350 2.45 -1.46 18.07
CA GLY A 350 2.98 -1.24 19.42
C GLY A 350 4.50 -1.40 19.58
N SER A 351 5.16 -2.19 18.74
CA SER A 351 6.63 -2.39 18.80
C SER A 351 7.44 -1.19 18.32
N LEU A 352 6.79 -0.21 17.69
CA LEU A 352 7.44 0.97 17.09
C LEU A 352 7.32 2.23 17.96
N ILE A 353 6.70 2.14 19.14
CA ILE A 353 6.46 3.28 20.05
C ILE A 353 7.77 4.01 20.40
N THR A 354 8.86 3.27 20.63
CA THR A 354 10.18 3.84 20.96
C THR A 354 10.83 4.63 19.83
N ARG A 355 10.27 4.55 18.61
CA ARG A 355 10.76 5.24 17.41
C ARG A 355 9.89 6.43 17.03
N LEU A 356 8.85 6.74 17.80
CA LEU A 356 7.96 7.86 17.50
C LEU A 356 8.76 9.16 17.39
N PRO A 357 8.52 9.98 16.35
CA PRO A 357 9.11 11.30 16.26
C PRO A 357 8.78 12.14 17.51
N PRO A 358 9.72 12.92 18.05
CA PRO A 358 9.51 13.73 19.26
C PRO A 358 8.30 14.68 19.21
N GLU A 359 7.92 15.11 18.02
CA GLU A 359 6.76 15.96 17.75
C GLU A 359 5.40 15.24 17.79
N THR A 360 5.37 13.93 18.03
CA THR A 360 4.14 13.14 18.08
C THR A 360 3.43 13.33 19.43
N ASP A 361 2.31 14.07 19.43
CA ASP A 361 1.51 14.30 20.63
C ASP A 361 0.73 13.05 21.04
N ALA A 362 0.19 12.33 20.05
CA ALA A 362 -0.51 11.06 20.26
C ALA A 362 -0.28 10.07 19.12
N TYR A 363 -0.41 8.78 19.43
CA TYR A 363 -0.27 7.69 18.46
C TYR A 363 -1.49 6.77 18.48
N ILE A 364 -2.03 6.47 17.32
CA ILE A 364 -3.20 5.60 17.13
C ILE A 364 -2.76 4.34 16.40
N THR A 365 -3.06 3.18 16.96
CA THR A 365 -2.77 1.89 16.30
C THR A 365 -3.85 0.86 16.62
N GLY A 366 -3.84 -0.27 15.91
CA GLY A 366 -4.85 -1.30 16.07
C GLY A 366 -4.66 -2.15 17.33
N GLU A 367 -3.42 -2.53 17.65
CA GLU A 367 -3.11 -3.45 18.75
C GLU A 367 -1.92 -3.00 19.60
N LEU A 368 -2.09 -3.10 20.93
CA LEU A 368 -1.04 -2.86 21.91
C LEU A 368 -0.94 -4.03 22.90
N SER A 369 0.27 -4.52 23.14
CA SER A 369 0.53 -5.35 24.31
C SER A 369 0.50 -4.50 25.59
N TYR A 370 0.24 -5.12 26.74
CA TYR A 370 0.28 -4.42 28.03
C TYR A 370 1.65 -3.76 28.28
N HIS A 371 2.75 -4.44 27.93
CA HIS A 371 4.10 -3.90 28.10
C HIS A 371 4.35 -2.72 27.16
N ASN A 372 3.91 -2.78 25.91
CA ASN A 372 4.01 -1.65 24.99
C ASN A 372 3.23 -0.44 25.51
N ALA A 373 2.05 -0.65 26.11
CA ALA A 373 1.28 0.42 26.74
C ALA A 373 2.02 1.05 27.92
N LEU A 374 2.62 0.23 28.78
CA LEU A 374 3.39 0.70 29.94
C LEU A 374 4.62 1.51 29.50
N ASP A 375 5.35 1.02 28.50
CA ASP A 375 6.53 1.70 27.96
C ASP A 375 6.13 3.05 27.34
N ALA A 376 5.02 3.10 26.61
CA ALA A 376 4.50 4.33 26.02
C ALA A 376 4.15 5.38 27.07
N VAL A 377 3.40 4.97 28.10
CA VAL A 377 3.01 5.84 29.21
C VAL A 377 4.24 6.31 29.99
N THR A 378 5.22 5.44 30.21
CA THR A 378 6.49 5.78 30.88
C THR A 378 7.30 6.79 30.06
N ALA A 379 7.30 6.66 28.74
CA ALA A 379 7.93 7.60 27.81
C ALA A 379 7.13 8.91 27.62
N GLY A 380 5.95 9.03 28.26
CA GLY A 380 5.15 10.25 28.24
C GLY A 380 4.19 10.36 27.05
N HIS A 381 4.00 9.29 26.27
CA HIS A 381 3.14 9.28 25.08
C HIS A 381 1.66 9.06 25.42
N VAL A 382 0.78 9.65 24.61
CA VAL A 382 -0.66 9.36 24.60
C VAL A 382 -0.95 8.37 23.47
N ILE A 383 -1.48 7.20 23.78
CA ILE A 383 -1.73 6.13 22.80
C ILE A 383 -3.20 5.73 22.79
N ILE A 384 -3.77 5.55 21.60
CA ILE A 384 -5.09 4.96 21.41
C ILE A 384 -4.94 3.63 20.67
N GLU A 385 -5.41 2.57 21.29
CA GLU A 385 -5.62 1.27 20.65
C GLU A 385 -7.04 1.23 20.09
N ALA A 386 -7.19 1.22 18.77
CA ALA A 386 -8.46 1.38 18.07
C ALA A 386 -8.97 0.10 17.38
N GLY A 387 -8.30 -1.02 17.56
CA GLY A 387 -8.64 -2.31 16.95
C GLY A 387 -7.96 -2.54 15.60
N HIS A 388 -7.48 -3.76 15.39
CA HIS A 388 -6.74 -4.16 14.20
C HIS A 388 -7.58 -3.99 12.93
N HIS A 389 -8.80 -4.56 12.95
CA HIS A 389 -9.72 -4.50 11.81
C HIS A 389 -10.13 -3.05 11.48
N GLU A 390 -10.52 -2.26 12.48
CA GLU A 390 -11.04 -0.91 12.31
C GLU A 390 -10.02 0.05 11.72
N THR A 391 -8.74 -0.17 12.03
CA THR A 391 -7.64 0.68 11.55
C THR A 391 -7.15 0.31 10.15
N GLU A 392 -7.38 -0.92 9.68
CA GLU A 392 -6.87 -1.39 8.38
C GLU A 392 -7.93 -1.54 7.30
N PHE A 393 -9.12 -2.00 7.67
CA PHE A 393 -10.19 -2.31 6.71
C PHE A 393 -10.57 -1.14 5.79
N PRO A 394 -10.54 0.14 6.23
CA PRO A 394 -10.70 1.26 5.32
C PRO A 394 -9.74 1.29 4.13
N GLY A 395 -8.50 0.87 4.34
CA GLY A 395 -7.48 0.77 3.30
C GLY A 395 -7.80 -0.32 2.27
N VAL A 396 -8.34 -1.45 2.73
CA VAL A 396 -8.83 -2.53 1.85
C VAL A 396 -9.97 -2.04 0.96
N ARG A 397 -10.95 -1.32 1.54
CA ARG A 397 -12.04 -0.72 0.76
C ARG A 397 -11.50 0.24 -0.30
N ARG A 398 -10.55 1.11 0.07
CA ARG A 398 -9.90 2.04 -0.86
C ARG A 398 -9.20 1.31 -2.01
N LEU A 399 -8.44 0.26 -1.72
CA LEU A 399 -7.76 -0.53 -2.75
C LEU A 399 -8.76 -1.17 -3.72
N ALA A 400 -9.87 -1.70 -3.21
CA ALA A 400 -10.93 -2.28 -4.03
C ALA A 400 -11.58 -1.23 -4.96
N GLU A 401 -11.85 -0.02 -4.45
CA GLU A 401 -12.37 1.08 -5.28
C GLU A 401 -11.37 1.51 -6.37
N ARG A 402 -10.08 1.57 -6.02
CA ARG A 402 -9.02 1.87 -6.99
C ARG A 402 -8.97 0.80 -8.09
N LEU A 403 -9.06 -0.48 -7.71
CA LEU A 403 -9.08 -1.59 -8.66
C LEU A 403 -10.27 -1.49 -9.62
N ARG A 404 -11.47 -1.17 -9.09
CA ARG A 404 -12.68 -0.98 -9.90
C ARG A 404 -12.54 0.15 -10.92
N GLN A 405 -11.84 1.23 -10.56
CA GLN A 405 -11.56 2.36 -11.46
C GLN A 405 -10.54 1.99 -12.54
N ASP A 406 -9.47 1.29 -12.18
CA ASP A 406 -8.37 0.96 -13.10
C ASP A 406 -8.72 -0.23 -14.03
N PHE A 407 -9.68 -1.08 -13.66
CA PHE A 407 -10.19 -2.20 -14.48
C PHE A 407 -11.72 -2.10 -14.68
N PRO A 408 -12.19 -1.15 -15.50
CA PRO A 408 -13.62 -0.99 -15.77
C PRO A 408 -14.19 -2.27 -16.41
N GLY A 409 -15.24 -2.82 -15.81
CA GLY A 409 -15.90 -4.04 -16.27
C GLY A 409 -15.49 -5.32 -15.51
N LEU A 410 -14.44 -5.27 -14.69
CA LEU A 410 -14.12 -6.36 -13.76
C LEU A 410 -15.01 -6.26 -12.51
N PRO A 411 -15.81 -7.30 -12.15
CA PRO A 411 -16.55 -7.30 -10.90
C PRO A 411 -15.58 -7.27 -9.71
N VAL A 412 -15.71 -6.25 -8.85
CA VAL A 412 -14.93 -6.12 -7.62
C VAL A 412 -15.89 -6.07 -6.44
N HIS A 413 -15.76 -7.03 -5.54
CA HIS A 413 -16.57 -7.18 -4.34
C HIS A 413 -15.70 -7.02 -3.11
N ILE A 414 -16.26 -6.42 -2.06
CA ILE A 414 -15.59 -6.24 -0.78
C ILE A 414 -16.27 -7.19 0.21
N PHE A 415 -15.50 -8.11 0.79
CA PHE A 415 -15.98 -8.95 1.87
C PHE A 415 -15.88 -8.17 3.18
N GLU A 416 -17.05 -7.79 3.72
CA GLU A 416 -17.20 -7.13 5.01
C GLU A 416 -17.01 -8.17 6.12
N GLU A 417 -15.79 -8.26 6.64
CA GLU A 417 -15.48 -9.17 7.74
C GLU A 417 -15.88 -8.58 9.09
N SER A 418 -16.24 -9.45 10.03
CA SER A 418 -16.47 -9.05 11.41
C SER A 418 -15.19 -9.18 12.22
N SER A 419 -14.93 -8.18 13.06
CA SER A 419 -13.91 -8.27 14.11
C SER A 419 -14.16 -9.52 14.96
N PRO A 420 -13.13 -10.30 15.33
CA PRO A 420 -13.30 -11.40 16.28
C PRO A 420 -13.65 -10.90 17.69
N TYR A 421 -13.52 -9.60 17.95
CA TYR A 421 -13.87 -8.96 19.21
C TYR A 421 -15.29 -8.39 19.14
N VAL A 422 -16.09 -8.63 20.18
CA VAL A 422 -17.43 -8.06 20.32
C VAL A 422 -17.34 -6.84 21.22
N ALA A 423 -17.83 -5.69 20.74
CA ALA A 423 -17.97 -4.50 21.57
C ALA A 423 -19.03 -4.79 22.66
N THR A 424 -18.63 -4.66 23.93
CA THR A 424 -19.50 -4.86 25.10
C THR A 424 -20.10 -3.56 25.59
#